data_AF-A0A4P9Z1M2-F1
#
_entry.id   AF-A0A4P9Z1M2-F1
#
_cell.length_a   1.000
_cell.length_b   1.000
_cell.length_c   1.000
_cell.angle_alpha   90.00
_cell.angle_beta   90.00
_cell.angle_gamma   90.00
#
_symmetry.space_group_name_H-M   'P 1'
#
loop_
_entity.id
_entity.type
_entity.pdbx_description
1 polymer ?
#
loop_
_entity_poly.entity_id
_entity_poly.type
_entity_poly.pdbx_seq_one_letter_code
_entity_poly.pdbx_strand_id
1 'polypeptide(L)'
;AQHLMQQHQQLMNAFWTNQIAEIEAGPHDFKFHQLPLARIKKVMKADEDMISAEAPILFAKACEIMIRELTMRAWIHAEENKRRTLQRSDIATAISKSDMFDFLIDIVPRDE
;
A
#
# COMPACT_ATOMS: atom_id res chain seq x y z
N ALA A 1 24.32 4.06 -0.90
CA ALA A 1 23.23 4.26 0.10
C ALA A 1 22.50 5.60 -0.13
N GLN A 2 23.14 6.76 0.08
CA GLN A 2 22.45 8.07 -0.06
C GLN A 2 21.82 8.32 -1.44
N HIS A 3 22.49 7.97 -2.54
CA HIS A 3 21.94 8.14 -3.89
C HIS A 3 20.68 7.30 -4.13
N LEU A 4 20.64 6.06 -3.64
CA LEU A 4 19.50 5.15 -3.78
C LEU A 4 18.29 5.64 -2.98
N MET A 5 18.52 6.13 -1.75
CA MET A 5 17.48 6.74 -0.93
C MET A 5 16.88 7.99 -1.59
N GLN A 6 17.73 8.84 -2.19
CA GLN A 6 17.25 10.04 -2.89
C GLN A 6 16.43 9.68 -4.14
N GLN A 7 16.87 8.68 -4.92
CA GLN A 7 16.13 8.18 -6.07
C GLN A 7 14.77 7.60 -5.66
N HIS A 8 14.73 6.84 -4.55
CA HIS A 8 13.48 6.30 -4.03
C HIS A 8 12.52 7.42 -3.58
N GLN A 9 13.01 8.45 -2.90
CA GLN A 9 12.18 9.59 -2.50
C GLN A 9 11.56 10.28 -3.71
N GLN A 10 12.33 10.48 -4.79
CA GLN A 10 11.81 11.05 -6.04
C GLN A 10 10.75 10.17 -6.67
N LEU A 11 10.97 8.86 -6.71
CA LEU A 11 10.02 7.88 -7.24
C LEU A 11 8.72 7.84 -6.42
N MET A 12 8.81 7.91 -5.09
CA MET A 12 7.63 8.00 -4.21
C MET A 12 6.87 9.31 -4.39
N ASN A 13 7.57 10.43 -4.52
CA ASN A 13 6.95 11.72 -4.78
C ASN A 13 6.21 11.71 -6.13
N ALA A 14 6.84 11.17 -7.18
CA ALA A 14 6.22 11.03 -8.49
C ALA A 14 5.00 10.11 -8.45
N PHE A 15 5.11 8.98 -7.76
CA PHE A 15 3.99 8.06 -7.53
C PHE A 15 2.79 8.78 -6.90
N TRP A 16 2.99 9.44 -5.76
CA TRP A 16 1.90 10.13 -5.07
C TRP A 16 1.32 11.29 -5.88
N THR A 17 2.17 12.05 -6.58
CA THR A 17 1.72 13.14 -7.46
C THR A 17 0.80 12.59 -8.56
N ASN A 18 1.20 11.48 -9.19
CA ASN A 18 0.39 10.83 -10.23
C ASN A 18 -0.91 10.25 -9.66
N GLN A 19 -0.85 9.60 -8.49
CA GLN A 19 -2.06 9.06 -7.85
C GLN A 19 -3.07 10.16 -7.50
N ILE A 20 -2.60 11.30 -6.98
CA ILE A 20 -3.47 12.44 -6.66
C ILE A 20 -4.07 13.03 -7.95
N ALA A 21 -3.23 13.28 -8.96
CA ALA A 21 -3.70 13.80 -10.24
C ALA A 21 -4.73 12.88 -10.91
N GLU A 22 -4.54 11.56 -10.85
CA GLU A 22 -5.50 10.57 -11.35
C GLU A 22 -6.84 10.69 -10.61
N ILE A 23 -6.81 10.80 -9.28
CA ILE A 23 -8.02 10.94 -8.44
C ILE A 23 -8.72 12.28 -8.69
N GLU A 24 -8.00 13.35 -9.00
CA GLU A 24 -8.59 14.66 -9.26
C GLU A 24 -9.15 14.80 -10.69
N ALA A 25 -8.60 14.08 -11.66
CA ALA A 25 -8.91 14.28 -13.07
C ALA A 25 -10.39 13.99 -13.43
N GLY A 26 -10.98 12.91 -12.92
CA GLY A 26 -12.37 12.50 -13.18
C GLY A 26 -12.77 12.39 -14.68
N PRO A 27 -14.01 11.96 -15.00
CA PRO A 27 -14.93 11.22 -14.14
C PRO A 27 -14.42 9.79 -13.85
N HIS A 28 -14.77 9.26 -12.68
CA HIS A 28 -14.33 7.94 -12.22
C HIS A 28 -15.38 6.87 -12.50
N ASP A 29 -14.96 5.72 -13.02
CA ASP A 29 -15.81 4.54 -13.12
C ASP A 29 -15.70 3.69 -11.84
N PHE A 30 -16.70 3.82 -10.97
CA PHE A 30 -16.79 3.04 -9.72
C PHE A 30 -17.33 1.62 -9.91
N LYS A 31 -17.44 1.11 -11.15
CA LYS A 31 -17.85 -0.28 -11.39
C LYS A 31 -16.67 -1.23 -11.39
N PHE A 32 -15.50 -0.78 -11.83
CA PHE A 32 -14.32 -1.63 -11.98
C PHE A 32 -13.26 -1.27 -10.95
N HIS A 33 -13.00 -2.21 -10.04
CA HIS A 33 -11.99 -2.09 -9.01
C HIS A 33 -11.02 -3.27 -9.07
N GLN A 34 -9.74 -3.04 -8.77
CA GLN A 34 -8.74 -4.11 -8.66
C GLN A 34 -9.10 -5.10 -7.54
N LEU A 35 -9.78 -4.61 -6.50
CA LEU A 35 -10.19 -5.40 -5.35
C LEU A 35 -11.72 -5.59 -5.34
N PRO A 36 -12.23 -6.81 -5.11
CA PRO A 36 -13.66 -7.07 -5.12
C PRO A 36 -14.37 -6.44 -3.91
N LEU A 37 -15.30 -5.50 -4.15
CA LEU A 37 -16.03 -4.77 -3.12
C LEU A 37 -16.74 -5.68 -2.11
N ALA A 38 -17.26 -6.83 -2.55
CA ALA A 38 -17.91 -7.80 -1.67
C ALA A 38 -16.96 -8.38 -0.61
N ARG A 39 -15.67 -8.55 -0.93
CA ARG A 39 -14.66 -9.05 0.02
C ARG A 39 -14.25 -7.95 1.00
N ILE A 40 -14.09 -6.73 0.52
CA ILE A 40 -13.83 -5.55 1.36
C ILE A 40 -14.96 -5.39 2.38
N LYS A 41 -16.21 -5.39 1.91
CA LYS A 41 -17.40 -5.31 2.77
C LYS A 41 -17.44 -6.45 3.78
N LYS A 42 -17.05 -7.67 3.40
CA LYS A 42 -17.00 -8.82 4.33
C LYS A 42 -15.97 -8.62 5.45
N VAL A 43 -14.79 -8.06 5.15
CA VAL A 43 -13.77 -7.75 6.15
C VAL A 43 -14.28 -6.67 7.11
N MET A 44 -14.85 -5.58 6.58
CA MET A 44 -15.42 -4.51 7.41
C MET A 44 -16.54 -5.02 8.34
N LYS A 45 -17.35 -5.99 7.87
CA LYS A 45 -18.41 -6.62 8.66
C LYS A 45 -17.93 -7.51 9.80
N ALA A 46 -16.62 -7.77 9.92
CA ALA A 46 -16.09 -8.50 11.06
C ALA A 46 -16.26 -7.70 12.37
N ASP A 47 -16.21 -6.36 12.26
CA ASP A 47 -16.27 -5.45 13.41
C ASP A 47 -17.52 -4.55 13.43
N GLU A 48 -18.12 -4.24 12.26
CA GLU A 48 -19.30 -3.36 12.16
C GLU A 48 -20.46 -3.97 11.36
N ASP A 49 -21.67 -3.96 11.90
CA ASP A 49 -22.85 -4.53 11.23
C ASP A 49 -23.34 -3.72 10.01
N MET A 50 -23.27 -2.39 10.11
CA MET A 50 -23.77 -1.45 9.10
C MET A 50 -22.62 -0.66 8.47
N ILE A 51 -22.51 -0.74 7.15
CA ILE A 51 -21.45 -0.09 6.36
C ILE A 51 -22.09 0.70 5.24
N SER A 52 -21.73 1.98 5.12
CA SER A 52 -22.13 2.83 3.99
C SER A 52 -21.70 2.24 2.65
N ALA A 53 -22.49 2.42 1.60
CA ALA A 53 -22.16 1.94 0.26
C ALA A 53 -20.88 2.56 -0.32
N GLU A 54 -20.51 3.76 0.13
CA GLU A 54 -19.33 4.50 -0.33
C GLU A 54 -18.03 3.96 0.28
N ALA A 55 -18.08 3.45 1.51
CA ALA A 55 -16.88 3.07 2.25
C ALA A 55 -16.09 1.93 1.55
N PRO A 56 -16.71 0.83 1.07
CA PRO A 56 -15.99 -0.19 0.30
C PRO A 56 -15.33 0.33 -0.98
N ILE A 57 -15.91 1.35 -1.63
CA ILE A 57 -15.36 1.97 -2.84
C ILE A 57 -14.08 2.73 -2.49
N LEU A 58 -14.11 3.53 -1.43
CA LEU A 58 -12.94 4.26 -0.93
C LEU A 58 -11.84 3.28 -0.48
N PHE A 59 -12.20 2.24 0.27
CA PHE A 59 -11.25 1.21 0.68
C PHE A 59 -10.64 0.46 -0.50
N ALA A 60 -11.39 0.21 -1.58
CA ALA A 60 -10.83 -0.44 -2.76
C ALA A 60 -9.66 0.37 -3.34
N LYS A 61 -9.83 1.68 -3.51
CA LYS A 61 -8.75 2.55 -4.01
C LYS A 61 -7.64 2.75 -2.99
N ALA A 62 -7.98 2.96 -1.71
CA ALA A 62 -7.00 3.14 -0.65
C ALA A 62 -6.11 1.89 -0.47
N CYS A 63 -6.71 0.70 -0.44
CA CYS A 63 -5.96 -0.56 -0.35
C CYS A 63 -5.10 -0.79 -1.61
N GLU A 64 -5.58 -0.45 -2.81
CA GLU A 64 -4.74 -0.52 -4.02
C GLU A 64 -3.48 0.35 -3.87
N ILE A 65 -3.64 1.61 -3.45
CA ILE A 65 -2.54 2.55 -3.25
C ILE A 65 -1.59 2.08 -2.16
N MET A 66 -2.13 1.66 -1.00
CA MET A 66 -1.35 1.17 0.13
C MET A 66 -0.52 -0.07 -0.23
N ILE A 67 -1.11 -1.05 -0.93
CA ILE A 67 -0.40 -2.25 -1.38
C ILE A 67 0.73 -1.86 -2.33
N ARG A 68 0.47 -0.98 -3.29
CA ARG A 68 1.48 -0.54 -4.27
C ARG A 68 2.63 0.20 -3.60
N GLU A 69 2.33 1.16 -2.72
CA GLU A 69 3.33 1.89 -1.96
C GLU A 69 4.19 0.94 -1.10
N LEU A 70 3.56 0.08 -0.29
CA LEU A 70 4.29 -0.83 0.59
C LEU A 70 5.17 -1.79 -0.23
N THR A 71 4.67 -2.26 -1.37
CA THR A 71 5.44 -3.09 -2.31
C THR A 71 6.65 -2.34 -2.87
N MET A 72 6.49 -1.08 -3.28
CA MET A 72 7.59 -0.25 -3.79
C MET A 72 8.64 0.02 -2.71
N ARG A 73 8.22 0.26 -1.46
CA ARG A 73 9.13 0.43 -0.32
C ARG A 73 9.88 -0.86 0.02
N ALA A 74 9.19 -2.00 0.04
CA ALA A 74 9.80 -3.31 0.27
C ALA A 74 10.78 -3.69 -0.86
N TRP A 75 10.46 -3.33 -2.11
CA TRP A 75 11.31 -3.64 -3.25
C TRP A 75 12.72 -3.05 -3.15
N ILE A 76 12.88 -1.89 -2.52
CA ILE A 76 14.21 -1.30 -2.25
C ILE A 76 15.11 -2.30 -1.54
N HIS A 77 14.59 -3.00 -0.52
CA HIS A 77 15.37 -3.93 0.29
C HIS A 77 15.70 -5.21 -0.48
N ALA A 78 14.84 -5.62 -1.42
CA ALA A 78 15.18 -6.69 -2.35
C ALA A 78 16.35 -6.27 -3.25
N GLU A 79 16.31 -5.06 -3.81
CA GLU A 79 17.37 -4.52 -4.68
C GLU A 79 18.70 -4.27 -3.96
N GLU A 80 18.66 -3.74 -2.73
CA GLU A 80 19.84 -3.56 -1.88
C GLU A 80 20.56 -4.88 -1.62
N ASN A 81 19.79 -5.97 -1.50
CA ASN A 81 20.29 -7.33 -1.35
C ASN A 81 20.59 -8.03 -2.68
N LYS A 82 20.55 -7.30 -3.81
CA LYS A 82 20.78 -7.82 -5.18
C LYS A 82 19.84 -8.96 -5.55
N ARG A 83 18.65 -9.01 -4.95
CA ARG A 83 17.61 -10.01 -5.23
C ARG A 83 16.63 -9.47 -6.26
N ARG A 84 16.06 -10.39 -7.04
CA ARG A 84 14.93 -10.15 -7.96
C ARG A 84 13.62 -10.78 -7.49
N THR A 85 13.65 -11.33 -6.28
CA THR A 85 12.50 -11.96 -5.63
C THR A 85 12.24 -11.20 -4.34
N LEU A 86 11.04 -10.61 -4.23
CA LEU A 86 10.58 -9.93 -3.03
C LEU A 86 10.28 -10.97 -1.95
N GLN A 87 10.79 -10.75 -0.74
CA GLN A 87 10.65 -11.66 0.40
C GLN A 87 9.86 -11.01 1.54
N ARG A 88 9.36 -11.84 2.46
CA ARG A 88 8.65 -11.36 3.66
C ARG A 88 9.52 -10.42 4.51
N SER A 89 10.82 -10.71 4.62
CA SER A 89 11.80 -9.88 5.36
C SER A 89 11.95 -8.48 4.77
N ASP A 90 11.78 -8.31 3.46
CA ASP A 90 11.78 -6.99 2.81
C ASP A 90 10.60 -6.13 3.25
N ILE A 91 9.42 -6.76 3.35
CA ILE A 91 8.19 -6.09 3.81
C ILE A 91 8.33 -5.72 5.29
N ALA A 92 8.82 -6.64 6.12
CA ALA A 92 9.07 -6.39 7.55
C ALA A 92 10.05 -5.21 7.74
N THR A 93 11.11 -5.18 6.93
CA THR A 93 12.08 -4.07 6.94
C THR A 93 11.42 -2.76 6.52
N ALA A 94 10.64 -2.74 5.43
CA ALA A 94 9.96 -1.53 4.97
C ALA A 94 8.97 -0.96 6.01
N ILE A 95 8.18 -1.81 6.65
CA ILE A 95 7.28 -1.43 7.75
C ILE A 95 8.06 -0.76 8.88
N SER A 96 9.20 -1.32 9.28
CA SER A 96 10.02 -0.76 10.37
C SER A 96 10.61 0.63 10.11
N LYS A 97 10.59 1.11 8.86
CA LYS A 97 11.17 2.41 8.46
C LYS A 97 10.16 3.56 8.53
N SER A 98 8.88 3.31 8.81
CA SER A 98 7.84 4.34 8.88
C SER A 98 6.80 4.02 9.94
N ASP A 99 6.60 4.94 10.88
CA ASP A 99 5.56 4.89 11.92
C ASP A 99 4.14 4.77 11.35
N MET A 100 3.91 5.29 10.14
CA MET A 100 2.67 5.10 9.37
C MET A 100 2.22 3.63 9.27
N PHE A 101 3.16 2.67 9.30
CA PHE A 101 2.85 1.24 9.22
C PHE A 101 2.85 0.52 10.58
N ASP A 102 2.89 1.23 11.70
CA ASP A 102 2.94 0.62 13.04
C ASP A 102 1.71 -0.26 13.34
N PHE A 103 0.57 -0.01 12.69
CA PHE A 103 -0.62 -0.87 12.77
C PHE A 103 -0.39 -2.31 12.26
N LEU A 104 0.74 -2.57 11.60
CA LEU A 104 1.11 -3.89 11.06
C LEU A 104 2.12 -4.65 11.94
N ILE A 105 2.60 -4.09 13.05
CA ILE A 105 3.65 -4.73 13.88
C ILE A 105 3.23 -6.12 14.36
N ASP A 106 1.98 -6.26 14.81
CA ASP A 106 1.45 -7.53 15.31
C ASP A 106 1.15 -8.55 14.18
N ILE A 107 1.06 -8.07 12.94
CA ILE A 107 0.75 -8.89 11.76
C ILE A 107 2.03 -9.38 11.07
N VAL A 108 3.05 -8.53 11.03
CA VAL A 108 4.35 -8.81 10.41
C VAL A 108 5.43 -8.72 11.50
N PRO A 109 5.57 -9.74 12.37
CA PRO A 109 6.64 -9.77 13.34
C PRO A 109 8.00 -9.68 12.64
N ARG A 110 8.86 -8.84 13.20
CA ARG A 110 10.26 -8.71 12.78
C ARG A 110 10.96 -10.03 13.10
N ASP A 111 11.75 -10.53 12.15
CA ASP A 111 12.64 -11.65 12.44
C ASP A 111 13.71 -11.12 13.43
N GLU A 112 13.91 -11.81 14.57
CA GLU A 112 14.95 -11.48 15.57
C GLU A 112 16.36 -11.50 14.98
#